data_AF-A0A5S9M3S6-F1
#
_entry.id   AF-A0A5S9M3S6-F1
#
_cell.length_a   1.000
_cell.length_b   1.000
_cell.length_c   1.000
_cell.angle_alpha   90.00
_cell.angle_beta   90.00
_cell.angle_gamma   90.00
#
_symmetry.space_group_name_H-M   'P 1'
#
loop_
_entity.id
_entity.type
_entity.pdbx_description
1 polymer ?
#
loop_
_entity_poly.entity_id
_entity_poly.type
_entity_poly.pdbx_seq_one_letter_code
_entity_poly.pdbx_strand_id
1 'polypeptide(L)'
;MIVVPIVFSTIVIGAAGSGGMKKMGSLGLKTIIWFEVITTIVLGIGLLLANGLKPGVGLDFSKLAKKDIGELDGYTEKVVDFKQMVLDIIPTNIVDVMAQNDLLAVIFFAILFGVAASGIGKASAPVLTFFESVAQIMFKLTQMVMVTAPIGVLALMAASVGQYGIVLLIPMMKLVGTVFLGLFIILFALFPLVALIFRFNYFEVLKMIWDLFLVAFSTTSTETVLPQLMERMEKYGCPKESFPS
;
A
#
# COMPACT_ATOMS: atom_id res chain seq x y z
N MET A 1 13.14 -4.08 -6.88
CA MET A 1 13.06 -4.71 -8.22
C MET A 1 11.81 -4.29 -8.99
N ILE A 2 10.61 -4.59 -8.50
CA ILE A 2 9.34 -4.32 -9.22
C ILE A 2 8.71 -2.99 -8.79
N VAL A 3 8.73 -2.70 -7.48
CA VAL A 3 8.00 -1.56 -6.89
C VAL A 3 8.44 -0.20 -7.44
N VAL A 4 9.75 0.09 -7.45
CA VAL A 4 10.27 1.41 -7.85
C VAL A 4 9.86 1.78 -9.29
N PRO A 5 10.07 0.92 -10.32
CA PRO A 5 9.60 1.22 -11.67
C PRO A 5 8.08 1.40 -11.80
N ILE A 6 7.28 0.60 -11.09
CA ILE A 6 5.81 0.72 -11.09
C ILE A 6 5.40 2.06 -10.51
N VAL A 7 5.84 2.35 -9.28
CA VAL A 7 5.46 3.55 -8.54
C VAL A 7 5.90 4.80 -9.29
N PHE A 8 7.13 4.83 -9.80
CA PHE A 8 7.62 5.97 -10.57
C PHE A 8 6.75 6.21 -11.82
N SER A 9 6.52 5.16 -12.63
CA SER A 9 5.78 5.29 -13.89
C SER A 9 4.32 5.70 -13.66
N THR A 10 3.63 5.05 -12.72
CA THR A 10 2.22 5.34 -12.41
C THR A 10 2.02 6.74 -11.84
N ILE A 11 2.92 7.21 -10.97
CA ILE A 11 2.84 8.55 -10.40
C ILE A 11 3.15 9.62 -11.47
N VAL A 12 4.11 9.38 -12.37
CA VAL A 12 4.39 10.32 -13.47
C VAL A 12 3.16 10.52 -14.36
N ILE A 13 2.50 9.44 -14.77
CA ILE A 13 1.30 9.49 -15.63
C ILE A 13 0.16 10.18 -14.88
N GLY A 14 -0.12 9.77 -13.64
CA GLY A 14 -1.16 10.37 -12.81
C GLY A 14 -0.93 11.86 -12.52
N ALA A 15 0.30 12.25 -12.22
CA ALA A 15 0.65 13.65 -11.99
C ALA A 15 0.49 14.48 -13.27
N ALA A 16 0.83 13.92 -14.44
CA ALA A 16 0.68 14.61 -15.72
C ALA A 16 -0.79 14.86 -16.10
N GLY A 17 -1.69 13.94 -15.76
CA GLY A 17 -3.14 14.03 -16.02
C GLY A 17 -3.91 14.94 -15.07
N SER A 18 -3.36 15.27 -13.90
CA SER A 18 -4.05 15.96 -12.79
C SER A 18 -4.40 17.45 -12.99
N GLY A 19 -4.03 18.06 -14.13
CA GLY A 19 -4.36 19.45 -14.44
C GLY A 19 -3.52 20.50 -13.70
N GLY A 20 -2.33 20.14 -13.21
CA GLY A 20 -1.28 21.05 -12.74
C GLY A 20 -0.99 21.03 -11.23
N MET A 21 0.10 21.70 -10.83
CA MET A 21 0.66 21.66 -9.46
C MET A 21 -0.34 22.02 -8.36
N LYS A 22 -1.20 23.03 -8.60
CA LYS A 22 -2.18 23.49 -7.60
C LYS A 22 -3.26 22.45 -7.31
N LYS A 23 -3.79 21.79 -8.35
CA LYS A 23 -4.77 20.71 -8.19
C LYS A 23 -4.12 19.53 -7.47
N MET A 24 -2.95 19.10 -7.95
CA MET A 24 -2.20 17.98 -7.38
C MET A 24 -1.87 18.18 -5.89
N GLY A 25 -1.36 19.36 -5.51
CA GLY A 25 -1.05 19.67 -4.11
C GLY A 25 -2.30 19.68 -3.21
N SER A 26 -3.41 20.23 -3.69
CA SER A 26 -4.67 20.26 -2.93
C SER A 26 -5.29 18.87 -2.76
N LEU A 27 -5.18 18.01 -3.79
CA LEU A 27 -5.66 16.64 -3.75
C LEU A 27 -4.76 15.80 -2.83
N GLY A 28 -3.44 15.92 -2.98
CA GLY A 28 -2.46 15.23 -2.15
C GLY A 28 -2.63 15.56 -0.66
N LEU A 29 -2.79 16.84 -0.30
CA LEU A 29 -3.00 17.23 1.09
C LEU A 29 -4.31 16.67 1.67
N LYS A 30 -5.41 16.71 0.90
CA LYS A 30 -6.68 16.10 1.31
C LYS A 30 -6.53 14.59 1.51
N THR A 31 -5.82 13.91 0.61
CA THR A 31 -5.55 12.48 0.70
C THR A 31 -4.68 12.12 1.90
N ILE A 32 -3.63 12.92 2.21
CA ILE A 32 -2.78 12.71 3.38
C ILE A 32 -3.59 12.84 4.67
N ILE A 33 -4.37 13.92 4.81
CA ILE A 33 -5.21 14.12 6.01
C ILE A 33 -6.22 12.98 6.14
N TRP A 34 -6.85 12.59 5.03
CA TRP A 34 -7.81 11.49 5.01
C TRP A 34 -7.17 10.15 5.39
N PHE A 35 -6.00 9.85 4.82
CA PHE A 35 -5.23 8.64 5.10
C PHE A 35 -4.85 8.59 6.58
N GLU A 36 -4.28 9.66 7.12
CA GLU A 36 -3.85 9.75 8.52
C GLU A 36 -5.00 9.55 9.51
N VAL A 37 -6.16 10.16 9.24
CA VAL A 37 -7.35 9.99 10.09
C VAL A 37 -7.83 8.54 10.07
N ILE A 38 -7.96 7.94 8.88
CA ILE A 38 -8.41 6.55 8.76
C ILE A 38 -7.41 5.58 9.37
N THR A 39 -6.12 5.70 9.08
CA THR A 39 -5.10 4.80 9.62
C THR A 39 -5.01 4.91 11.13
N THR A 40 -5.13 6.11 11.70
CA THR A 40 -5.19 6.31 13.15
C THR A 40 -6.37 5.54 13.77
N ILE A 41 -7.56 5.62 13.16
CA ILE A 41 -8.74 4.88 13.65
C ILE A 41 -8.52 3.36 13.51
N VAL A 42 -7.98 2.91 12.37
CA VAL A 42 -7.65 1.50 12.13
C VAL A 42 -6.63 0.97 13.14
N LEU A 43 -5.58 1.73 13.42
CA LEU A 43 -4.58 1.41 14.44
C LEU A 43 -5.21 1.38 15.84
N GLY A 44 -6.11 2.32 16.15
CA GLY A 44 -6.87 2.33 17.40
C GLY A 44 -7.68 1.05 17.59
N ILE A 45 -8.43 0.62 16.57
CA ILE A 45 -9.19 -0.64 16.58
C ILE A 45 -8.25 -1.83 16.74
N GLY A 46 -7.15 -1.86 15.98
CA GLY A 46 -6.14 -2.92 16.07
C GLY A 46 -5.52 -3.05 17.46
N LEU A 47 -5.19 -1.92 18.09
CA LEU A 47 -4.66 -1.87 19.45
C LEU A 47 -5.70 -2.31 20.48
N LEU A 48 -6.96 -1.90 20.35
CA LEU A 48 -8.03 -2.33 21.26
C LEU A 48 -8.22 -3.85 21.18
N LEU A 49 -8.25 -4.43 19.98
CA LEU A 49 -8.36 -5.87 19.79
C LEU A 49 -7.13 -6.62 20.29
N ALA A 50 -5.93 -6.12 20.00
CA ALA A 50 -4.68 -6.74 20.46
C ALA A 50 -4.58 -6.73 22.00
N ASN A 51 -4.94 -5.61 22.65
CA ASN A 51 -4.92 -5.50 24.11
C ASN A 51 -6.04 -6.30 24.79
N GLY A 52 -7.21 -6.42 24.14
CA GLY A 52 -8.34 -7.17 24.66
C GLY A 52 -8.19 -8.68 24.51
N LEU A 53 -7.88 -9.16 23.30
CA LEU A 53 -7.78 -10.59 22.98
C LEU A 53 -6.42 -11.20 23.33
N LYS A 54 -5.39 -10.35 23.51
CA LYS A 54 -4.02 -10.73 23.85
C LYS A 54 -3.55 -11.98 23.10
N PRO A 55 -3.56 -11.98 21.76
CA PRO A 55 -3.31 -13.18 20.96
C PRO A 55 -1.90 -13.78 21.18
N GLY A 56 -0.97 -13.00 21.75
CA GLY A 56 0.37 -13.45 22.10
C GLY A 56 0.50 -14.19 23.44
N VAL A 57 -0.56 -14.26 24.26
CA VAL A 57 -0.51 -15.00 25.54
C VAL A 57 -0.47 -16.50 25.26
N GLY A 58 0.64 -17.13 25.65
CA GLY A 58 0.98 -18.53 25.32
C GLY A 58 2.09 -18.69 24.28
N LEU A 59 2.65 -17.60 23.75
CA LEU A 59 3.93 -17.62 23.03
C LEU A 59 5.07 -17.71 24.03
N ASP A 60 5.76 -18.84 24.04
CA ASP A 60 7.01 -18.98 24.77
C ASP A 60 8.15 -18.41 23.92
N PHE A 61 8.35 -17.09 24.01
CA PHE A 61 9.40 -16.35 23.31
C PHE A 61 10.82 -16.85 23.65
N SER A 62 10.95 -17.74 24.64
CA SER A 62 12.20 -18.38 25.02
C SER A 62 12.61 -19.52 24.06
N LYS A 63 11.67 -20.03 23.24
CA LYS A 63 11.92 -21.07 22.21
C LYS A 63 11.97 -20.52 20.79
N LEU A 64 11.41 -19.33 20.57
CA LEU A 64 11.75 -18.53 19.40
C LEU A 64 13.20 -18.12 19.62
N ALA A 65 14.11 -18.61 18.78
CA ALA A 65 15.52 -18.26 18.87
C ALA A 65 15.62 -16.76 19.15
N LYS A 66 16.32 -16.38 20.24
CA LYS A 66 16.74 -15.01 20.48
C LYS A 66 17.58 -14.59 19.28
N LYS A 67 16.93 -14.18 18.19
CA LYS A 67 17.55 -13.36 17.19
C LYS A 67 17.86 -12.07 17.93
N ASP A 68 19.15 -11.80 18.09
CA ASP A 68 19.73 -10.83 19.00
C ASP A 68 18.83 -9.63 19.27
N ILE A 69 18.42 -9.50 20.53
CA ILE A 69 17.74 -8.30 21.04
C ILE A 69 18.66 -7.06 20.88
N GLY A 70 19.96 -7.26 20.61
CA GLY A 70 20.89 -6.19 20.21
C GLY A 70 20.62 -5.55 18.84
N GLU A 71 19.80 -6.14 17.96
CA GLU A 71 19.35 -5.46 16.72
C GLU A 71 18.14 -4.52 16.95
N LEU A 72 17.53 -4.54 18.14
CA LEU A 72 16.41 -3.65 18.47
C LEU A 72 16.85 -2.28 18.99
N ASP A 73 18.10 -2.13 19.44
CA ASP A 73 18.64 -0.85 19.93
C ASP A 73 18.63 0.24 18.85
N GLY A 74 18.67 -0.13 17.57
CA GLY A 74 18.54 0.81 16.43
C GLY A 74 17.10 1.28 16.14
N TYR A 75 16.08 0.69 16.77
CA TYR A 75 14.67 1.01 16.55
C TYR A 75 14.05 1.83 17.68
N THR A 76 14.58 1.73 18.91
CA THR A 76 14.09 2.48 20.07
C THR A 76 14.59 3.93 20.12
N GLU A 77 15.65 4.27 19.37
CA GLU A 77 16.31 5.60 19.40
C GLU A 77 16.15 6.43 18.12
N LYS A 78 15.40 5.96 17.11
CA LYS A 78 15.05 6.82 15.98
C LYS A 78 13.86 7.69 16.34
N VAL A 79 14.10 8.75 17.11
CA VAL A 79 13.26 9.94 16.98
C VAL A 79 13.42 10.37 15.53
N VAL A 80 12.41 10.07 14.71
CA VAL A 80 12.39 10.53 13.31
C VAL A 80 12.39 12.04 13.40
N ASP A 81 13.55 12.66 13.17
CA ASP A 81 13.64 14.10 13.09
C ASP A 81 12.85 14.50 11.84
N PHE A 82 11.66 15.05 12.08
CA PHE A 82 10.76 15.46 11.01
C PHE A 82 11.43 16.44 10.05
N LYS A 83 12.38 17.26 10.53
CA LYS A 83 13.14 18.16 9.67
C LYS A 83 14.07 17.39 8.74
N GLN A 84 14.80 16.41 9.27
CA GLN A 84 15.68 15.58 8.47
C GLN A 84 14.89 14.76 7.46
N MET A 85 13.77 14.17 7.88
CA MET A 85 12.86 13.44 6.99
C MET A 85 12.39 14.34 5.83
N VAL A 86 11.98 15.59 6.10
CA VAL A 86 11.53 16.51 5.05
C VAL A 86 12.67 16.90 4.09
N LEU A 87 13.90 17.04 4.58
CA LEU A 87 15.06 17.30 3.73
C LEU A 87 15.40 16.10 2.85
N ASP A 88 15.28 14.88 3.38
CA ASP A 88 15.57 13.64 2.68
C ASP A 88 14.53 13.36 1.55
N ILE A 89 13.35 13.98 1.60
CA ILE A 89 12.35 13.91 0.51
C ILE A 89 12.90 14.47 -0.80
N ILE A 90 13.80 15.45 -0.75
CA ILE A 90 14.37 16.09 -1.94
C ILE A 90 15.61 15.30 -2.36
N PRO A 91 15.54 14.45 -3.41
CA PRO A 91 16.69 13.63 -3.78
C PRO A 91 17.80 14.51 -4.35
N THR A 92 19.02 14.34 -3.82
CA THR A 92 20.24 14.91 -4.41
C THR A 92 20.63 14.17 -5.69
N ASN A 93 20.36 12.85 -5.76
CA ASN A 93 20.59 12.00 -6.92
C ASN A 93 19.47 10.97 -7.06
N ILE A 94 18.70 11.06 -8.14
CA ILE A 94 17.54 10.20 -8.42
C ILE A 94 17.94 8.74 -8.64
N VAL A 95 19.08 8.48 -9.27
CA VAL A 95 19.54 7.11 -9.56
C VAL A 95 19.90 6.40 -8.26
N ASP A 96 20.49 7.12 -7.31
CA ASP A 96 20.87 6.58 -6.01
C ASP A 96 19.64 6.27 -5.14
N VAL A 97 18.68 7.18 -5.03
CA VAL A 97 17.44 6.91 -4.27
C VAL A 97 16.61 5.77 -4.87
N MET A 98 16.60 5.63 -6.20
CA MET A 98 15.95 4.49 -6.86
C MET A 98 16.67 3.17 -6.56
N ALA A 99 18.00 3.17 -6.47
CA ALA A 99 18.79 2.00 -6.13
C ALA A 99 18.62 1.60 -4.65
N GLN A 100 18.56 2.60 -3.76
CA GLN A 100 18.35 2.41 -2.33
C GLN A 100 16.89 2.08 -1.95
N ASN A 101 15.97 2.11 -2.92
CA ASN A 101 14.53 1.92 -2.73
C ASN A 101 13.90 2.94 -1.77
N ASP A 102 14.40 4.18 -1.75
CA ASP A 102 13.75 5.28 -1.04
C ASP A 102 12.50 5.74 -1.81
N LEU A 103 11.37 5.13 -1.45
CA LEU A 103 10.10 5.36 -2.12
C LEU A 103 9.60 6.80 -1.97
N LEU A 104 9.87 7.45 -0.85
CA LEU A 104 9.32 8.79 -0.59
C LEU A 104 9.98 9.81 -1.51
N ALA A 105 11.30 9.77 -1.63
CA ALA A 105 12.05 10.62 -2.55
C ALA A 105 11.71 10.32 -4.02
N VAL A 106 11.53 9.04 -4.38
CA VAL A 106 11.10 8.63 -5.73
C VAL A 106 9.72 9.18 -6.07
N ILE A 107 8.75 9.10 -5.15
CA ILE A 107 7.40 9.65 -5.35
C ILE A 107 7.46 11.17 -5.50
N PHE A 108 8.22 11.87 -4.66
CA PHE A 108 8.36 13.31 -4.73
C PHE A 108 8.90 13.76 -6.10
N PHE A 109 9.98 13.13 -6.57
CA PHE A 109 10.53 13.41 -7.89
C PHE A 109 9.54 13.05 -9.02
N ALA A 110 8.85 11.91 -8.94
CA ALA A 110 7.86 11.50 -9.94
C ALA A 110 6.72 12.53 -10.10
N ILE A 111 6.24 13.11 -8.99
CA ILE A 111 5.22 14.16 -9.02
C ILE A 111 5.74 15.41 -9.72
N LEU A 112 6.94 15.89 -9.37
CA LEU A 112 7.55 17.05 -10.02
C LEU A 112 7.76 16.82 -11.51
N PHE A 113 8.26 15.63 -11.87
CA PHE A 113 8.47 15.23 -13.26
C PHE A 113 7.16 15.20 -14.06
N GLY A 114 6.12 14.57 -13.52
CA GLY A 114 4.82 14.50 -14.19
C GLY A 114 4.14 15.87 -14.32
N VAL A 115 4.25 16.73 -13.32
CA VAL A 115 3.75 18.11 -13.42
C VAL A 115 4.53 18.93 -14.45
N ALA A 116 5.86 18.79 -14.51
CA ALA A 116 6.67 19.43 -15.55
C ALA A 116 6.31 18.91 -16.95
N ALA A 117 6.09 17.61 -17.10
CA ALA A 117 5.64 16.99 -18.35
C ALA A 117 4.28 17.53 -18.80
N SER A 118 3.35 17.75 -17.87
CA SER A 118 2.05 18.39 -18.14
C SER A 118 2.20 19.81 -18.69
N GLY A 119 3.15 20.59 -18.14
CA GLY A 119 3.43 21.96 -18.58
C GLY A 119 4.00 22.07 -20.01
N ILE A 120 4.67 21.03 -20.50
CA ILE A 120 5.26 20.97 -21.85
C ILE A 120 4.19 20.62 -22.93
N GLY A 121 3.01 20.14 -22.52
CA GLY A 121 1.91 19.84 -23.43
C GLY A 121 2.22 18.68 -24.38
N LYS A 122 1.87 18.81 -25.67
CA LYS A 122 1.95 17.69 -26.64
C LYS A 122 3.35 17.07 -26.81
N ALA A 123 4.41 17.82 -26.52
CA ALA A 123 5.78 17.30 -26.65
C ALA A 123 6.14 16.26 -25.57
N SER A 124 5.40 16.18 -24.44
CA SER A 124 5.60 15.14 -23.44
C SER A 124 4.87 13.82 -23.74
N ALA A 125 3.99 13.79 -24.74
CA ALA A 125 3.17 12.62 -25.05
C ALA A 125 3.99 11.33 -25.28
N PRO A 126 5.12 11.33 -26.04
CA PRO A 126 5.91 10.10 -26.22
C PRO A 126 6.50 9.57 -24.91
N VAL A 127 6.87 10.46 -24.00
CA VAL A 127 7.43 10.11 -22.69
C VAL A 127 6.36 9.51 -21.79
N LEU A 128 5.15 10.08 -21.78
CA LEU A 128 4.03 9.55 -21.01
C LEU A 128 3.60 8.16 -21.52
N THR A 129 3.53 7.96 -22.83
CA THR A 129 3.23 6.64 -23.43
C THR A 129 4.32 5.60 -23.12
N PHE A 130 5.59 6.03 -23.04
CA PHE A 130 6.67 5.18 -22.58
C PHE A 130 6.44 4.73 -21.13
N PHE A 131 6.15 5.66 -20.21
CA PHE A 131 5.87 5.30 -18.81
C PHE A 131 4.63 4.43 -18.66
N GLU A 132 3.59 4.66 -19.46
CA GLU A 132 2.40 3.79 -19.48
C GLU A 132 2.77 2.36 -19.88
N SER A 133 3.59 2.21 -20.91
CA SER A 133 4.09 0.91 -21.34
C SER A 133 4.93 0.24 -20.24
N VAL A 134 5.81 1.00 -19.56
CA VAL A 134 6.61 0.49 -18.45
C VAL A 134 5.71 0.01 -17.30
N ALA A 135 4.71 0.80 -16.90
CA ALA A 135 3.77 0.41 -15.86
C ALA A 135 3.05 -0.90 -16.22
N GLN A 136 2.53 -1.02 -17.44
CA GLN A 136 1.87 -2.23 -17.92
C GLN A 136 2.80 -3.45 -17.94
N ILE A 137 4.04 -3.29 -18.42
CA ILE A 137 5.05 -4.37 -18.42
C ILE A 137 5.34 -4.81 -16.99
N MET A 138 5.49 -3.88 -16.06
CA MET A 138 5.77 -4.20 -14.66
C MET A 138 4.57 -4.85 -13.97
N PHE A 139 3.33 -4.43 -14.26
CA PHE A 139 2.13 -5.15 -13.81
C PHE A 139 2.11 -6.58 -14.36
N LYS A 140 2.51 -6.78 -15.62
CA LYS A 140 2.60 -8.12 -16.21
C LYS A 140 3.70 -8.97 -15.57
N LEU A 141 4.86 -8.39 -15.27
CA LEU A 141 5.93 -9.05 -14.52
C LEU A 141 5.46 -9.45 -13.12
N THR A 142 4.74 -8.57 -12.43
CA THR A 142 4.15 -8.86 -11.12
C THR A 142 3.21 -10.06 -11.19
N GLN A 143 2.35 -10.14 -12.21
CA GLN A 143 1.50 -11.31 -12.44
C GLN A 143 2.30 -12.60 -12.66
N MET A 144 3.38 -12.54 -13.45
CA MET A 144 4.24 -13.72 -13.68
C MET A 144 4.90 -14.20 -12.38
N VAL A 145 5.41 -13.27 -11.56
CA VAL A 145 6.03 -13.59 -10.28
C VAL A 145 5.01 -14.13 -9.28
N MET A 146 3.76 -13.64 -9.31
CA MET A 146 2.72 -14.17 -8.43
C MET A 146 2.31 -15.62 -8.74
N VAL A 147 2.53 -16.12 -9.96
CA VAL A 147 2.31 -17.54 -10.26
C VAL A 147 3.30 -18.44 -9.50
N THR A 148 4.53 -17.96 -9.25
CA THR A 148 5.56 -18.71 -8.51
C THR A 148 5.53 -18.44 -7.01
N ALA A 149 4.84 -17.38 -6.56
CA ALA A 149 4.71 -17.02 -5.16
C ALA A 149 4.18 -18.14 -4.25
N PRO A 150 3.18 -18.98 -4.65
CA PRO A 150 2.69 -20.07 -3.80
C PRO A 150 3.79 -21.06 -3.41
N ILE A 151 4.73 -21.35 -4.31
CA ILE A 151 5.86 -22.25 -4.04
C ILE A 151 6.80 -21.61 -3.02
N GLY A 152 7.07 -20.31 -3.16
CA GLY A 152 7.88 -19.55 -2.21
C GLY A 152 7.25 -19.49 -0.81
N VAL A 153 5.95 -19.22 -0.73
CA VAL A 153 5.19 -19.22 0.53
C VAL A 153 5.20 -20.60 1.16
N LEU A 154 5.00 -21.68 0.39
CA LEU A 154 5.09 -23.05 0.89
C LEU A 154 6.49 -23.37 1.44
N ALA A 155 7.56 -22.96 0.76
CA ALA A 155 8.92 -23.15 1.24
C ALA A 155 9.20 -22.37 2.54
N LEU A 156 8.76 -21.11 2.62
CA LEU A 156 8.90 -20.28 3.82
C LEU A 156 8.08 -20.83 5.00
N MET A 157 6.86 -21.29 4.74
CA MET A 157 6.01 -21.93 5.75
C MET A 157 6.58 -23.27 6.21
N ALA A 158 7.09 -24.09 5.30
CA ALA A 158 7.73 -25.36 5.63
C ALA A 158 9.01 -25.15 6.47
N ALA A 159 9.84 -24.16 6.12
CA ALA A 159 11.01 -23.79 6.91
C ALA A 159 10.63 -23.30 8.31
N SER A 160 9.58 -22.46 8.39
CA SER A 160 9.07 -21.96 9.67
C SER A 160 8.52 -23.09 10.53
N VAL A 161 7.66 -23.97 9.99
CA VAL A 161 7.14 -25.12 10.73
C VAL A 161 8.25 -26.11 11.10
N GLY A 162 9.28 -26.27 10.27
CA GLY A 162 10.44 -27.11 10.55
C GLY A 162 11.30 -26.61 11.71
N GLN A 163 11.50 -25.28 11.83
CA GLN A 163 12.28 -24.69 12.92
C GLN A 163 11.48 -24.53 14.21
N TYR A 164 10.20 -24.18 14.10
CA TYR A 164 9.38 -23.71 15.22
C TYR A 164 8.31 -24.73 15.66
N GLY A 165 8.10 -25.78 14.87
CA GLY A 165 7.13 -26.85 15.14
C GLY A 165 5.67 -26.42 15.03
N ILE A 166 4.77 -27.41 15.07
CA ILE A 166 3.32 -27.20 15.04
C ILE A 166 2.80 -26.46 16.28
N VAL A 167 3.54 -26.49 17.39
CA VAL A 167 3.14 -25.83 18.65
C VAL A 167 3.04 -24.31 18.49
N LEU A 168 3.85 -23.71 17.59
CA LEU A 168 3.79 -22.26 17.30
C LEU A 168 2.64 -21.88 16.34
N LEU A 169 1.96 -22.84 15.70
CA LEU A 169 0.80 -22.56 14.86
C LEU A 169 -0.42 -22.11 15.69
N ILE A 170 -0.58 -22.60 16.92
CA ILE A 170 -1.77 -22.28 17.74
C ILE A 170 -1.80 -20.78 18.09
N PRO A 171 -0.72 -20.16 18.60
CA PRO A 171 -0.70 -18.71 18.85
C PRO A 171 -0.73 -17.89 17.56
N MET A 172 -0.09 -18.36 16.48
CA MET A 172 -0.18 -17.71 15.16
C MET A 172 -1.62 -17.69 14.65
N MET A 173 -2.38 -18.77 14.82
CA MET A 173 -3.81 -18.81 14.46
C MET A 173 -4.65 -17.85 15.30
N LYS A 174 -4.36 -17.69 16.60
CA LYS A 174 -5.04 -16.67 17.43
C LYS A 174 -4.75 -15.26 16.93
N LEU A 175 -3.51 -14.99 16.53
CA LEU A 175 -3.11 -13.72 15.95
C LEU A 175 -3.80 -13.47 14.61
N VAL A 176 -3.78 -14.45 13.71
CA VAL A 176 -4.50 -14.40 12.43
C VAL A 176 -5.99 -14.17 12.66
N GLY A 177 -6.64 -14.91 13.56
CA GLY A 177 -8.04 -14.72 13.91
C GLY A 177 -8.35 -13.32 14.45
N THR A 178 -7.45 -12.74 15.23
CA THR A 178 -7.58 -11.35 15.73
C THR A 178 -7.49 -10.34 14.58
N VAL A 179 -6.58 -10.55 13.62
CA VAL A 179 -6.47 -9.71 12.43
C VAL A 179 -7.73 -9.83 11.56
N PHE A 180 -8.23 -11.04 11.31
CA PHE A 180 -9.48 -11.24 10.56
C PHE A 180 -10.68 -10.58 11.23
N LEU A 181 -10.77 -10.64 12.56
CA LEU A 181 -11.81 -9.94 13.32
C LEU A 181 -11.68 -8.42 13.16
N GLY A 182 -10.46 -7.88 13.22
CA GLY A 182 -10.19 -6.46 12.97
C GLY A 182 -10.59 -6.03 11.56
N LEU A 183 -10.19 -6.80 10.55
CA LEU A 183 -10.60 -6.57 9.16
C LEU A 183 -12.12 -6.61 8.99
N PHE A 184 -12.80 -7.54 9.66
CA PHE A 184 -14.25 -7.64 9.65
C PHE A 184 -14.91 -6.40 10.27
N ILE A 185 -14.41 -5.91 11.41
CA ILE A 185 -14.89 -4.67 12.05
C ILE A 185 -14.65 -3.47 11.12
N ILE A 186 -13.50 -3.38 10.47
CA ILE A 186 -13.21 -2.28 9.54
C ILE A 186 -14.17 -2.33 8.34
N LEU A 187 -14.38 -3.52 7.77
CA LEU A 187 -15.25 -3.71 6.59
C LEU A 187 -16.73 -3.44 6.90
N PHE A 188 -17.24 -3.88 8.06
CA PHE A 188 -18.66 -3.79 8.38
C PHE A 188 -19.05 -2.67 9.36
N ALA A 189 -18.10 -2.00 10.00
CA ALA A 189 -18.37 -0.86 10.88
C ALA A 189 -17.71 0.43 10.37
N LEU A 190 -16.38 0.43 10.16
CA LEU A 190 -15.67 1.66 9.81
C LEU A 190 -16.04 2.18 8.42
N PHE A 191 -15.96 1.36 7.38
CA PHE A 191 -16.28 1.81 6.02
C PHE A 191 -17.76 2.18 5.79
N PRO A 192 -18.76 1.47 6.36
CA PRO A 192 -20.14 1.91 6.33
C PRO A 192 -20.36 3.24 7.06
N LEU A 193 -19.68 3.46 8.19
CA LEU A 193 -19.76 4.72 8.94
C LEU A 193 -19.17 5.88 8.13
N VAL A 194 -18.05 5.66 7.46
CA VAL A 194 -17.48 6.61 6.49
C VAL A 194 -18.48 6.89 5.36
N ALA A 195 -19.08 5.87 4.77
CA ALA A 195 -20.05 6.06 3.69
C ALA A 195 -21.29 6.85 4.11
N LEU A 196 -21.73 6.71 5.37
CA LEU A 196 -22.81 7.51 5.94
C LEU A 196 -22.44 9.00 6.03
N ILE A 197 -21.19 9.31 6.43
CA ILE A 197 -20.68 10.69 6.50
C ILE A 197 -20.66 11.33 5.11
N PHE A 198 -20.21 10.60 4.09
CA PHE A 198 -20.11 11.08 2.70
C PHE A 198 -21.39 10.86 1.88
N ARG A 199 -22.44 10.30 2.49
CA ARG A 199 -23.78 10.08 1.91
C ARG A 199 -23.76 9.29 0.58
N PHE A 200 -22.95 8.23 0.49
CA PHE A 200 -23.01 7.30 -0.63
C PHE A 200 -23.40 5.88 -0.18
N ASN A 201 -23.92 5.09 -1.12
CA ASN A 201 -24.42 3.76 -0.81
C ASN A 201 -23.27 2.73 -0.72
N TYR A 202 -22.75 2.52 0.49
CA TYR A 202 -21.65 1.58 0.75
C TYR A 202 -21.90 0.19 0.17
N PHE A 203 -23.09 -0.35 0.37
CA PHE A 203 -23.40 -1.72 -0.03
C PHE A 203 -23.46 -1.89 -1.54
N GLU A 204 -23.83 -0.84 -2.28
CA GLU A 204 -23.80 -0.82 -3.74
C GLU A 204 -22.35 -0.80 -4.26
N VAL A 205 -21.49 0.03 -3.67
CA VAL A 205 -20.05 0.06 -3.99
C VAL A 205 -19.39 -1.27 -3.63
N LEU A 206 -19.67 -1.82 -2.43
CA LEU A 206 -19.13 -3.10 -2.00
C LEU A 206 -19.55 -4.23 -2.94
N LYS A 207 -20.83 -4.26 -3.36
CA LYS A 207 -21.33 -5.25 -4.33
C LYS A 207 -20.66 -5.09 -5.70
N MET A 208 -20.40 -3.86 -6.13
CA MET A 208 -19.71 -3.57 -7.38
C MET A 208 -18.26 -4.06 -7.39
N ILE A 209 -17.58 -4.08 -6.25
CA ILE A 209 -16.15 -4.43 -6.14
C ILE A 209 -15.91 -5.78 -5.44
N TRP A 210 -16.95 -6.55 -5.15
CA TRP A 210 -16.86 -7.77 -4.33
C TRP A 210 -15.96 -8.85 -4.96
N ASP A 211 -16.09 -9.07 -6.26
CA ASP A 211 -15.23 -9.97 -7.02
C ASP A 211 -13.78 -9.49 -7.06
N LEU A 212 -13.55 -8.18 -7.21
CA LEU A 212 -12.21 -7.59 -7.11
C LEU A 212 -11.62 -7.77 -5.71
N PHE A 213 -12.44 -7.60 -4.66
CA PHE A 213 -12.01 -7.82 -3.28
C PHE A 213 -11.57 -9.27 -3.06
N LEU A 214 -12.34 -10.24 -3.58
CA LEU A 214 -12.00 -11.66 -3.50
C LEU A 214 -10.72 -12.00 -4.27
N VAL A 215 -10.53 -11.42 -5.46
CA VAL A 215 -9.29 -11.58 -6.23
C VAL A 215 -8.10 -11.01 -5.47
N ALA A 216 -8.20 -9.77 -4.97
CA ALA A 216 -7.13 -9.12 -4.21
C ALA A 216 -6.79 -9.87 -2.90
N PHE A 217 -7.80 -10.40 -2.22
CA PHE A 217 -7.62 -11.23 -1.03
C PHE A 217 -6.90 -12.54 -1.37
N SER A 218 -7.30 -13.21 -2.47
CA SER A 218 -6.68 -14.46 -2.91
C SER A 218 -5.27 -14.29 -3.45
N THR A 219 -4.97 -13.16 -4.10
CA THR A 219 -3.65 -12.88 -4.67
C THR A 219 -2.74 -12.15 -3.70
N THR A 220 -3.27 -11.68 -2.56
CA THR A 220 -2.56 -10.85 -1.58
C THR A 220 -1.94 -9.59 -2.18
N SER A 221 -2.43 -9.15 -3.35
CA SER A 221 -1.89 -8.01 -4.10
C SER A 221 -3.01 -7.08 -4.55
N THR A 222 -3.03 -5.88 -3.97
CA THR A 222 -3.93 -4.79 -4.32
C THR A 222 -3.66 -4.24 -5.73
N GLU A 223 -2.46 -4.43 -6.26
CA GLU A 223 -2.04 -3.93 -7.58
C GLU A 223 -2.77 -4.64 -8.72
N THR A 224 -3.15 -5.91 -8.53
CA THR A 224 -3.81 -6.71 -9.57
C THR A 224 -5.22 -6.28 -9.91
N VAL A 225 -5.89 -5.61 -8.98
CA VAL A 225 -7.28 -5.20 -9.12
C VAL A 225 -7.44 -3.71 -9.35
N LEU A 226 -6.35 -2.94 -9.18
CA LEU A 226 -6.35 -1.49 -9.27
C LEU A 226 -6.91 -0.97 -10.62
N PRO A 227 -6.51 -1.50 -11.80
CA PRO A 227 -7.05 -1.00 -13.07
C PRO A 227 -8.56 -1.25 -13.23
N GLN A 228 -9.01 -2.45 -12.83
CA GLN A 228 -10.42 -2.82 -12.91
C GLN A 228 -11.27 -2.05 -11.90
N LEU A 229 -10.70 -1.75 -10.72
CA LEU A 229 -11.33 -0.90 -9.71
C LEU A 229 -11.52 0.53 -10.24
N MET A 230 -10.50 1.11 -10.87
CA MET A 230 -10.58 2.44 -11.47
C MET A 230 -11.67 2.52 -12.54
N GLU A 231 -11.72 1.55 -13.45
CA GLU A 231 -12.74 1.51 -14.51
C GLU A 231 -14.18 1.42 -13.94
N ARG A 232 -14.39 0.61 -12.89
CA ARG A 232 -15.70 0.49 -12.23
C ARG A 232 -16.07 1.76 -11.46
N MET A 233 -15.12 2.37 -10.78
CA MET A 233 -15.35 3.64 -10.07
C MET A 233 -15.62 4.80 -11.02
N GLU A 234 -15.01 4.81 -12.21
CA GLU A 234 -15.35 5.78 -13.27
C GLU A 234 -16.80 5.60 -13.74
N LYS A 235 -17.21 4.35 -14.02
CA LYS A 235 -18.61 4.03 -14.38
C LYS A 235 -19.61 4.36 -13.27
N TYR A 236 -19.18 4.29 -12.01
CA TYR A 236 -19.98 4.69 -10.85
C TYR A 236 -20.11 6.23 -10.70
N GLY A 237 -19.33 7.01 -11.45
CA GLY A 237 -19.42 8.48 -11.48
C GLY A 237 -18.25 9.24 -10.84
N CYS A 238 -17.14 8.56 -10.51
CA CYS A 238 -15.96 9.22 -9.97
C CYS A 238 -15.13 9.89 -11.10
N PRO A 239 -14.75 11.18 -11.00
CA PRO A 239 -14.00 11.87 -12.05
C PRO A 239 -12.63 11.25 -12.29
N LYS A 240 -12.21 11.12 -13.56
CA LYS A 240 -10.87 10.65 -13.96
C LYS A 240 -9.72 11.40 -13.27
N GLU A 241 -9.91 12.69 -12.98
CA GLU A 241 -8.92 13.53 -12.30
C GLU A 241 -8.60 13.07 -10.85
N SER A 242 -9.41 12.20 -10.26
CA SER A 242 -9.25 11.70 -8.89
C SER A 242 -8.41 10.42 -8.81
N PHE A 243 -8.12 9.79 -9.95
CA PHE A 243 -7.30 8.59 -10.04
C PHE A 243 -6.00 8.91 -10.78
N PRO A 244 -4.84 8.41 -10.32
CA PRO A 244 -3.67 8.37 -11.18
C PRO A 244 -4.00 7.43 -12.35
N SER A 245 -4.18 7.99 -13.55
CA SER A 245 -4.35 7.25 -14.81
C SER A 245 -3.14 6.40 -15.11
#